data_AF-A0A401FW20-F1
#
_entry.id   AF-A0A401FW20-F1
#
_cell.length_a   1.000
_cell.length_b   1.000
_cell.length_c   1.000
_cell.angle_alpha   90.00
_cell.angle_beta   90.00
_cell.angle_gamma   90.00
#
_symmetry.space_group_name_H-M   'P 1'
#
loop_
_entity.id
_entity.type
_entity.pdbx_description
1 polymer ?
#
loop_
_entity_poly.entity_id
_entity_poly.type
_entity_poly.pdbx_seq_one_letter_code
_entity_poly.pdbx_strand_id
1 'polypeptide(L)'
;MLPRIVPSSDPDIWGMTPEDGPLGAKIPVCGAVGDQQAALVGQACFETGEAKNTYGTGCFLLLNTGHTPVPSRHGLITTVAYQFGKARPVYCLEGSIAIAGALVQWLRDNLGLISDAAEIEPLAKSVEDNGGAYFVPAFSGLFAPYWRADARGPSWG
;
A
#
# COMPACT_ATOMS: atom_id res chain seq x y z
N MET A 1 -15.77 22.22 -7.25
CA MET A 1 -16.55 21.29 -8.08
C MET A 1 -16.03 19.88 -7.86
N LEU A 2 -16.90 18.88 -7.82
CA LEU A 2 -16.52 17.47 -7.70
C LEU A 2 -16.49 16.80 -9.10
N PRO A 3 -15.56 15.88 -9.38
CA PRO A 3 -15.51 15.15 -10.63
C PRO A 3 -16.64 14.10 -10.70
N ARG A 4 -16.95 13.64 -11.93
CA ARG A 4 -17.82 12.48 -12.15
C ARG A 4 -17.08 11.20 -11.73
N ILE A 5 -17.71 10.39 -10.89
CA ILE A 5 -17.20 9.06 -10.51
C ILE A 5 -17.49 8.06 -11.65
N VAL A 6 -16.50 7.23 -11.98
CA VAL A 6 -16.55 6.21 -13.03
C VAL A 6 -15.99 4.89 -12.49
N PRO A 7 -16.27 3.73 -13.14
CA PRO A 7 -15.61 2.46 -12.82
C PRO A 7 -14.09 2.56 -12.97
N SER A 8 -13.34 1.63 -12.39
CA SER A 8 -11.88 1.61 -12.47
C SER A 8 -11.37 1.25 -13.86
N SER A 9 -12.12 0.44 -14.59
CA SER A 9 -11.90 0.18 -16.01
C SER A 9 -13.25 -0.03 -16.67
N ASP A 10 -13.47 0.53 -17.85
CA ASP A 10 -14.76 0.46 -18.55
C ASP A 10 -14.54 0.32 -20.07
N PRO A 11 -15.29 -0.54 -20.80
CA PRO A 11 -15.31 -0.50 -22.26
C PRO A 11 -15.71 0.87 -22.82
N ASP A 12 -16.55 1.62 -22.08
CA ASP A 12 -16.90 2.99 -22.41
C ASP A 12 -15.76 3.95 -22.03
N ILE A 13 -15.26 4.71 -22.99
CA ILE A 13 -14.17 5.65 -22.78
C ILE A 13 -14.64 6.88 -21.99
N TRP A 14 -13.79 7.44 -21.13
CA TRP A 14 -14.11 8.65 -20.36
C TRP A 14 -13.67 9.93 -21.06
N GLY A 15 -12.77 9.79 -22.04
CA GLY A 15 -12.24 10.85 -22.85
C GLY A 15 -11.12 10.33 -23.74
N MET A 16 -10.57 11.23 -24.55
CA MET A 16 -9.39 10.98 -25.37
C MET A 16 -8.27 11.91 -24.91
N THR A 17 -7.02 11.47 -25.04
CA THR A 17 -5.88 12.38 -24.92
C THR A 17 -5.90 13.43 -26.03
N PRO A 18 -5.33 14.64 -25.79
CA PRO A 18 -5.16 15.64 -26.84
C PRO A 18 -4.24 15.12 -27.94
N GLU A 19 -4.57 15.43 -29.19
CA GLU A 19 -3.78 15.04 -30.37
C GLU A 19 -2.43 15.76 -30.43
N ASP A 20 -2.39 17.00 -29.94
CA ASP A 20 -1.20 17.82 -29.73
C ASP A 20 -0.50 17.54 -28.39
N GLY A 21 -0.95 16.53 -27.65
CA GLY A 21 -0.38 16.13 -26.37
C GLY A 21 0.90 15.27 -26.50
N PRO A 22 1.46 14.80 -25.36
CA PRO A 22 2.72 14.04 -25.33
C PRO A 22 2.71 12.74 -26.16
N LEU A 23 1.52 12.18 -26.43
CA LEU A 23 1.36 10.96 -27.21
C LEU A 23 1.20 11.22 -28.71
N GLY A 24 1.03 12.49 -29.14
CA GLY A 24 0.87 12.87 -30.55
C GLY A 24 -0.35 12.26 -31.25
N ALA A 25 -1.34 11.77 -30.48
CA ALA A 25 -2.51 11.05 -30.99
C ALA A 25 -3.65 11.08 -29.97
N LYS A 26 -4.88 10.85 -30.47
CA LYS A 26 -6.07 10.65 -29.64
C LYS A 26 -6.11 9.22 -29.13
N ILE A 27 -5.73 9.02 -27.87
CA ILE A 27 -5.72 7.72 -27.20
C ILE A 27 -6.90 7.65 -26.21
N PRO A 28 -7.70 6.57 -26.22
CA PRO A 28 -8.75 6.35 -25.24
C PRO A 28 -8.26 6.33 -23.79
N VAL A 29 -8.93 7.08 -22.93
CA VAL A 29 -8.78 6.98 -21.47
C VAL A 29 -9.97 6.20 -20.93
N CYS A 30 -9.73 4.96 -20.50
CA CYS A 30 -10.77 4.02 -20.04
C CYS A 30 -10.37 3.21 -18.80
N GLY A 31 -9.27 3.59 -18.14
CA GLY A 31 -8.75 2.94 -16.94
C GLY A 31 -8.09 3.94 -15.99
N ALA A 32 -8.48 3.89 -14.72
CA ALA A 32 -7.91 4.67 -13.63
C ALA A 32 -8.25 3.97 -12.32
N VAL A 33 -7.21 3.68 -11.55
CA VAL A 33 -7.31 2.98 -10.27
C VAL A 33 -6.22 3.54 -9.37
N GLY A 34 -6.50 3.67 -8.06
CA GLY A 34 -5.50 4.12 -7.08
C GLY A 34 -4.29 3.19 -7.09
N ASP A 35 -3.10 3.69 -6.79
CA ASP A 35 -1.83 2.92 -6.86
C ASP A 35 -1.87 1.60 -6.09
N GLN A 36 -2.38 1.59 -4.86
CA GLN A 36 -2.46 0.39 -4.04
C GLN A 36 -3.47 -0.60 -4.60
N GLN A 37 -4.63 -0.11 -5.04
CA GLN A 37 -5.64 -0.91 -5.72
C GLN A 37 -5.15 -1.43 -7.07
N ALA A 38 -4.34 -0.66 -7.79
CA ALA A 38 -3.72 -1.02 -9.06
C ALA A 38 -2.75 -2.17 -8.84
N ALA A 39 -1.96 -2.15 -7.76
CA ALA A 39 -1.09 -3.24 -7.38
C ALA A 39 -1.88 -4.50 -6.97
N LEU A 40 -3.05 -4.37 -6.35
CA LEU A 40 -3.96 -5.50 -6.08
C LEU A 40 -4.46 -6.13 -7.39
N VAL A 41 -4.88 -5.31 -8.35
CA VAL A 41 -5.29 -5.77 -9.69
C VAL A 41 -4.11 -6.39 -10.45
N GLY A 42 -2.93 -5.77 -10.42
CA GLY A 42 -1.73 -6.22 -11.10
C GLY A 42 -1.17 -7.54 -10.55
N GLN A 43 -1.44 -7.85 -9.28
CA GLN A 43 -1.15 -9.15 -8.67
C GLN A 43 -2.26 -10.19 -8.91
N ALA A 44 -3.28 -9.85 -9.71
CA ALA A 44 -4.43 -10.69 -10.01
C ALA A 44 -5.20 -11.16 -8.76
N CYS A 45 -5.23 -10.36 -7.69
CA CYS A 45 -5.97 -10.66 -6.47
C CYS A 45 -7.49 -10.42 -6.66
N PHE A 46 -8.12 -11.23 -7.50
CA PHE A 46 -9.52 -11.09 -7.90
C PHE A 46 -10.50 -11.85 -7.01
N GLU A 47 -10.03 -12.86 -6.28
CA GLU A 47 -10.86 -13.67 -5.40
C GLU A 47 -10.89 -13.14 -3.96
N THR A 48 -11.99 -13.43 -3.26
CA THR A 48 -12.13 -13.05 -1.86
C THR A 48 -11.11 -13.81 -1.02
N GLY A 49 -10.38 -13.09 -0.15
CA GLY A 49 -9.31 -13.67 0.66
C GLY A 49 -7.91 -13.48 0.06
N GLU A 50 -7.81 -13.15 -1.22
CA GLU A 50 -6.52 -12.79 -1.83
C GLU A 50 -6.07 -11.42 -1.34
N ALA A 51 -4.78 -11.31 -1.06
CA ALA A 51 -4.19 -10.11 -0.52
C ALA A 51 -2.86 -9.81 -1.21
N LYS A 52 -2.50 -8.54 -1.20
CA LYS A 52 -1.17 -8.08 -1.55
C LYS A 52 -0.60 -7.24 -0.43
N ASN A 53 0.73 -7.21 -0.35
CA ASN A 53 1.44 -6.27 0.49
C ASN A 53 2.53 -5.59 -0.33
N THR A 54 2.49 -4.26 -0.40
CA THR A 54 3.51 -3.47 -1.13
C THR A 54 4.52 -2.94 -0.12
N TYR A 55 5.79 -3.29 -0.33
CA TYR A 55 6.90 -2.86 0.53
C TYR A 55 7.63 -1.68 -0.10
N GLY A 56 7.69 -0.56 0.61
CA GLY A 56 8.46 0.63 0.27
C GLY A 56 8.90 1.35 1.54
N THR A 57 8.87 2.69 1.55
CA THR A 57 9.10 3.49 2.77
C THR A 57 8.20 3.03 3.93
N GLY A 58 6.91 2.84 3.63
CA GLY A 58 5.96 2.10 4.46
C GLY A 58 5.47 0.83 3.76
N CYS A 59 4.53 0.12 4.38
CA CYS A 59 3.83 -1.02 3.79
C CYS A 59 2.33 -0.78 3.72
N PHE A 60 1.71 -1.26 2.65
CA PHE A 60 0.26 -1.24 2.47
C PHE A 60 -0.23 -2.64 2.12
N LEU A 61 -1.02 -3.20 3.03
CA LEU A 61 -1.66 -4.49 2.88
C LEU A 61 -3.11 -4.28 2.48
N LEU A 62 -3.50 -4.86 1.34
CA LEU A 62 -4.88 -4.82 0.84
C LEU A 62 -5.39 -6.26 0.74
N LEU A 63 -6.55 -6.52 1.33
CA LEU A 63 -7.25 -7.81 1.31
C LEU A 63 -8.56 -7.66 0.55
N ASN A 64 -8.73 -8.43 -0.54
CA ASN A 64 -9.99 -8.47 -1.29
C ASN A 64 -11.10 -9.11 -0.45
N THR A 65 -12.22 -8.39 -0.31
CA THR A 65 -13.41 -8.80 0.48
C THR A 65 -14.63 -9.10 -0.39
N GLY A 66 -14.45 -9.14 -1.71
CA GLY A 66 -15.50 -9.39 -2.67
C GLY A 66 -16.49 -8.23 -2.78
N HIS A 67 -17.75 -8.54 -3.05
CA HIS A 67 -18.79 -7.54 -3.34
C HIS A 67 -19.54 -7.01 -2.11
N THR A 68 -19.05 -7.35 -0.91
CA THR A 68 -19.66 -6.94 0.36
C THR A 68 -18.62 -6.17 1.16
N PRO A 69 -18.82 -4.87 1.44
CA PRO A 69 -17.87 -4.11 2.23
C PRO A 69 -17.83 -4.66 3.67
N VAL A 70 -16.62 -4.92 4.16
CA VAL A 70 -16.40 -5.39 5.54
C VAL A 70 -15.95 -4.21 6.40
N PRO A 71 -16.78 -3.68 7.31
CA PRO A 71 -16.38 -2.60 8.20
C PRO A 71 -15.36 -3.11 9.23
N SER A 72 -14.24 -2.39 9.38
CA SER A 72 -13.23 -2.79 10.37
C SER A 72 -13.69 -2.54 11.81
N ARG A 73 -13.31 -3.45 12.70
CA ARG A 73 -13.38 -3.28 14.17
C ARG A 73 -12.01 -3.01 14.82
N HIS A 74 -10.95 -2.99 14.02
CA HIS A 74 -9.56 -2.90 14.48
C HIS A 74 -8.79 -1.77 13.76
N GLY A 75 -9.49 -0.71 13.36
CA GLY A 75 -8.90 0.47 12.72
C GLY A 75 -8.45 0.28 11.28
N LEU A 76 -8.73 -0.84 10.62
CA LEU A 76 -8.47 -0.96 9.17
C LEU A 76 -9.41 -0.06 8.37
N ILE A 77 -9.00 0.31 7.17
CA ILE A 77 -9.81 1.11 6.26
C ILE A 77 -10.61 0.16 5.37
N THR A 78 -11.93 0.32 5.33
CA THR A 78 -12.78 -0.33 4.34
C THR A 78 -12.90 0.58 3.13
N THR A 79 -12.48 0.11 1.96
CA THR A 79 -12.48 0.93 0.73
C THR A 79 -12.88 0.11 -0.49
N VAL A 80 -13.12 0.79 -1.62
CA VAL A 80 -13.32 0.15 -2.92
C VAL A 80 -11.95 -0.31 -3.43
N ALA A 81 -11.86 -1.57 -3.83
CA ALA A 81 -10.71 -2.12 -4.51
C ALA A 81 -10.73 -1.73 -5.99
N TYR A 82 -11.76 -2.14 -6.72
CA TYR A 82 -11.92 -1.81 -8.13
C TYR A 82 -13.36 -2.08 -8.58
N GLN A 83 -13.71 -1.55 -9.75
CA GLN A 83 -14.92 -1.90 -10.46
C GLN A 83 -14.63 -2.01 -11.96
N PHE A 84 -15.00 -3.13 -12.57
CA PHE A 84 -14.83 -3.35 -14.01
C PHE A 84 -16.19 -3.24 -14.73
N GLY A 85 -16.32 -2.21 -15.57
CA GLY A 85 -17.52 -1.85 -16.30
C GLY A 85 -18.75 -1.83 -15.40
N LYS A 86 -19.78 -2.59 -15.81
CA LYS A 86 -21.06 -2.70 -15.11
C LYS A 86 -21.07 -3.77 -14.00
N ALA A 87 -19.95 -4.45 -13.74
CA ALA A 87 -19.87 -5.41 -12.65
C ALA A 87 -20.07 -4.70 -11.30
N ARG A 88 -20.48 -5.48 -10.29
CA ARG A 88 -20.55 -4.99 -8.91
C ARG A 88 -19.14 -4.56 -8.45
N PRO A 89 -19.00 -3.46 -7.70
CA PRO A 89 -17.71 -3.08 -7.14
C PRO A 89 -17.19 -4.19 -6.24
N VAL A 90 -15.87 -4.33 -6.23
CA VAL A 90 -15.14 -5.17 -5.28
C VAL A 90 -14.56 -4.25 -4.21
N TYR A 91 -14.65 -4.67 -2.96
CA TYR A 91 -14.16 -3.93 -1.81
C TYR A 91 -12.90 -4.61 -1.25
N CYS A 92 -12.09 -3.84 -0.54
CA CYS A 92 -10.98 -4.37 0.23
C CYS A 92 -10.92 -3.78 1.64
N LEU A 93 -10.25 -4.53 2.51
CA LEU A 93 -9.70 -4.02 3.75
C LEU A 93 -8.26 -3.59 3.51
N GLU A 94 -7.92 -2.39 3.96
CA GLU A 94 -6.60 -1.81 3.85
C GLU A 94 -6.00 -1.58 5.25
N GLY A 95 -4.79 -2.07 5.44
CA GLY A 95 -3.94 -1.78 6.58
C GLY A 95 -2.64 -1.11 6.11
N SER A 96 -2.31 0.03 6.70
CA SER A 96 -1.07 0.75 6.42
C SER A 96 -0.12 0.71 7.61
N ILE A 97 1.16 0.48 7.30
CA ILE A 97 2.28 0.51 8.23
C ILE A 97 3.20 1.62 7.72
N ALA A 98 3.34 2.73 8.44
CA ALA A 98 4.09 3.86 7.89
C ALA A 98 5.59 3.63 7.81
N ILE A 99 6.15 2.76 8.65
CA ILE A 99 7.61 2.57 8.75
C ILE A 99 7.93 1.11 8.47
N ALA A 100 8.45 0.88 7.27
CA ALA A 100 9.01 -0.40 6.84
C ALA A 100 10.43 -0.18 6.29
N GLY A 101 10.59 0.13 5.01
CA GLY A 101 11.90 0.47 4.43
C GLY A 101 12.53 1.72 5.03
N ALA A 102 11.72 2.65 5.54
CA ALA A 102 12.21 3.82 6.28
C ALA A 102 13.03 3.46 7.53
N LEU A 103 12.77 2.30 8.16
CA LEU A 103 13.60 1.83 9.27
C LEU A 103 15.02 1.51 8.80
N VAL A 104 15.16 0.81 7.67
CA VAL A 104 16.48 0.47 7.11
C VAL A 104 17.24 1.75 6.74
N GLN A 105 16.56 2.72 6.15
CA GLN A 105 17.14 4.04 5.85
C GLN A 105 17.59 4.76 7.13
N TRP A 106 16.78 4.72 8.18
CA TRP A 106 17.12 5.33 9.46
C TRP A 106 18.33 4.66 10.13
N LEU A 107 18.44 3.33 10.09
CA LEU A 107 19.62 2.61 10.61
C LEU A 107 20.92 3.04 9.90
N ARG A 108 20.84 3.32 8.59
CA ARG A 108 21.94 3.85 7.78
C ARG A 108 22.27 5.30 8.14
N ASP A 109 21.28 6.18 8.00
CA ASP A 109 21.51 7.63 8.00
C ASP A 109 21.64 8.22 9.41
N ASN A 110 20.97 7.64 10.41
CA ASN A 110 20.93 8.18 11.77
C ASN A 110 21.86 7.44 12.73
N LEU A 111 21.95 6.11 12.64
CA LEU A 111 22.82 5.32 13.51
C LEU A 111 24.15 4.94 12.86
N GLY A 112 24.28 5.03 11.53
CA GLY A 112 25.49 4.63 10.81
C GLY A 112 25.83 3.14 10.96
N LEU A 113 24.83 2.29 11.24
CA LEU A 113 25.05 0.85 11.46
C LEU A 113 25.32 0.09 10.15
N ILE A 114 24.83 0.63 9.04
CA ILE A 114 25.04 0.14 7.68
C ILE A 114 25.43 1.31 6.80
N SER A 115 26.21 1.06 5.74
CA SER A 115 26.58 2.09 4.77
C SER A 115 25.66 2.10 3.55
N ASP A 116 25.12 0.94 3.18
CA ASP A 116 24.10 0.76 2.14
C ASP A 116 22.90 -0.06 2.66
N ALA A 117 21.70 0.20 2.12
CA ALA A 117 20.49 -0.50 2.54
C ALA A 117 20.55 -2.01 2.25
N ALA A 118 21.29 -2.44 1.22
CA ALA A 118 21.46 -3.85 0.87
C ALA A 118 22.30 -4.64 1.91
N GLU A 119 23.04 -3.96 2.79
CA GLU A 119 23.85 -4.61 3.83
C GLU A 119 22.99 -5.22 4.95
N ILE A 120 21.73 -4.77 5.11
CA ILE A 120 20.89 -5.21 6.22
C ILE A 120 20.57 -6.71 6.17
N GLU A 121 20.34 -7.26 4.98
CA GLU A 121 19.98 -8.67 4.79
C GLU A 121 21.12 -9.64 5.15
N PRO A 122 22.35 -9.50 4.62
CA PRO A 122 23.45 -10.38 5.02
C PRO A 122 23.81 -10.23 6.50
N LEU A 123 23.72 -9.03 7.09
CA LEU A 123 23.94 -8.83 8.52
C LEU A 123 22.88 -9.54 9.37
N ALA A 124 21.60 -9.41 9.02
CA ALA A 124 20.52 -10.11 9.72
C ALA A 124 20.66 -11.64 9.61
N LYS A 125 21.18 -12.15 8.49
CA LYS A 125 21.47 -13.59 8.28
C LYS A 125 22.73 -14.07 8.99
N SER A 126 23.57 -13.18 9.51
CA SER A 126 24.83 -13.56 10.19
C SER A 126 24.62 -14.07 11.62
N VAL A 127 23.43 -13.87 12.18
CA VAL A 127 23.00 -14.33 13.51
C VAL A 127 21.90 -15.38 13.39
N GLU A 128 21.77 -16.26 14.38
CA GLU A 128 20.78 -17.33 14.38
C GLU A 128 19.36 -16.80 14.63
N ASP A 129 19.22 -15.78 15.48
CA ASP A 129 17.95 -15.18 15.85
C ASP A 129 18.10 -13.68 16.22
N ASN A 130 17.03 -13.08 16.74
CA ASN A 130 17.02 -11.69 17.17
C ASN A 130 17.63 -11.46 18.58
N GLY A 131 18.12 -12.50 19.26
CA GLY A 131 18.70 -12.41 20.60
C GLY A 131 17.74 -11.90 21.69
N GLY A 132 16.42 -11.99 21.45
CA GLY A 132 15.40 -11.40 22.33
C GLY A 132 15.18 -9.90 22.13
N ALA A 133 15.91 -9.26 21.20
CA ALA A 133 15.78 -7.84 20.93
C ALA A 133 14.55 -7.52 20.05
N TYR A 134 13.81 -6.48 20.43
CA TYR A 134 12.68 -5.98 19.65
C TYR A 134 12.84 -4.50 19.29
N PHE A 135 12.66 -4.19 18.00
CA PHE A 135 12.65 -2.82 17.51
C PHE A 135 11.22 -2.40 17.18
N VAL A 136 10.75 -1.31 17.81
CA VAL A 136 9.43 -0.73 17.53
C VAL A 136 9.62 0.59 16.78
N PRO A 137 9.55 0.57 15.44
CA PRO A 137 9.83 1.74 14.61
C PRO A 137 8.61 2.68 14.57
N ALA A 138 8.35 3.37 15.68
CA ALA A 138 7.29 4.37 15.81
C ALA A 138 7.86 5.80 15.74
N PHE A 139 8.64 6.12 14.70
CA PHE A 139 9.22 7.47 14.53
C PHE A 139 8.17 8.52 14.15
N SER A 140 7.03 8.09 13.60
CA SER A 140 5.92 8.93 13.12
C SER A 140 4.58 8.57 13.76
N GLY A 141 4.58 7.81 14.86
CA GLY A 141 3.39 7.17 15.42
C GLY A 141 3.19 5.73 14.94
N LEU A 142 2.33 4.99 15.65
CA LEU A 142 1.89 3.66 15.23
C LEU A 142 0.66 3.80 14.33
N PHE A 143 0.68 3.21 13.15
CA PHE A 143 -0.45 3.18 12.23
C PHE A 143 -1.35 1.97 12.53
N ALA A 144 -2.06 1.41 11.56
CA ALA A 144 -2.98 0.31 11.80
C ALA A 144 -2.28 -0.86 12.52
N PRO A 145 -2.92 -1.52 13.51
CA PRO A 145 -4.27 -1.26 14.04
C PRO A 145 -4.34 -0.17 15.15
N TYR A 146 -3.22 0.42 15.55
CA TYR A 146 -3.11 1.21 16.78
C TYR A 146 -3.44 2.70 16.62
N TRP A 147 -3.19 3.28 15.46
CA TRP A 147 -3.48 4.70 15.12
C TRP A 147 -3.09 5.72 16.21
N ARG A 148 -1.90 5.54 16.78
CA ARG A 148 -1.36 6.39 17.84
C ARG A 148 -0.28 7.28 17.28
N ALA A 149 -0.67 8.48 16.87
CA ALA A 149 0.22 9.52 16.37
C ALA A 149 1.21 10.04 17.44
N ASP A 150 0.91 9.82 18.72
CA ASP A 150 1.73 10.20 19.88
C ASP A 150 2.76 9.13 20.27
N ALA A 151 2.70 7.93 19.69
CA ALA A 151 3.71 6.90 19.90
C ALA A 151 5.05 7.37 19.32
N ARG A 152 5.95 7.84 20.17
CA ARG A 152 7.36 8.09 19.86
C ARG A 152 8.14 6.89 20.35
N GLY A 153 9.04 6.32 19.56
CA GLY A 153 9.79 5.14 19.96
C GLY A 153 10.66 5.37 21.21
N PRO A 154 10.57 4.48 22.23
CA PRO A 154 11.73 4.06 22.98
C PRO A 154 11.92 2.54 22.80
N SER A 155 13.12 2.15 22.42
CA SER A 155 13.57 0.76 22.46
C SER A 155 13.69 0.29 23.92
N TRP A 156 13.04 -0.82 24.28
CA TRP A 156 13.32 -1.59 25.51
C TRP A 156 12.98 -3.07 25.29
N GLY A 157 13.87 -3.95 25.74
CA GLY A 157 13.75 -5.42 25.67
C GLY A 157 14.79 -6.00 24.75
#